data_AF-A0A0E2NIJ9-F1
#
_entry.id   AF-A0A0E2NIJ9-F1
#
_cell.length_a   1.000
_cell.length_b   1.000
_cell.length_c   1.000
_cell.angle_alpha   90.00
_cell.angle_beta   90.00
_cell.angle_gamma   90.00
#
_symmetry.space_group_name_H-M   'P 1'
#
loop_
_entity.id
_entity.type
_entity.pdbx_description
1 polymer ?
#
loop_
_entity_poly.entity_id
_entity_poly.type
_entity_poly.pdbx_seq_one_letter_code
_entity_poly.pdbx_strand_id
1 'polypeptide(L)' 'MKIADLVDRDQAAQSAIELYGMEAPTAVAHCALEAHFDGRPDDYRFWCDVFHQLRKPN' A
#
# COMPACT_ATOMS: atom_id res chain seq x y z
N MET A 1 -3.11 11.92 11.88
CA MET A 1 -2.50 12.21 10.56
C MET A 1 -2.47 10.88 9.82
N LYS A 2 -3.07 10.80 8.64
CA LYS A 2 -3.21 9.56 7.88
C LYS A 2 -2.09 9.48 6.85
N ILE A 3 -1.59 8.28 6.57
CA ILE A 3 -0.63 8.07 5.47
C ILE A 3 -1.26 8.47 4.13
N ALA A 4 -2.56 8.23 3.98
CA ALA A 4 -3.33 8.60 2.79
C ALA A 4 -3.34 10.12 2.50
N ASP A 5 -3.07 10.97 3.50
CA ASP A 5 -3.02 12.43 3.32
C ASP A 5 -1.64 12.94 2.88
N LEU A 6 -0.62 12.08 2.91
CA LEU A 6 0.80 12.47 2.80
C LEU A 6 1.52 11.82 1.64
N VAL A 7 1.05 10.67 1.18
CA VAL A 7 1.75 9.84 0.21
C VAL A 7 0.84 9.59 -0.96
N ASP A 8 1.36 9.82 -2.17
CA ASP A 8 0.66 9.46 -3.39
C ASP A 8 0.73 7.94 -3.62
N ARG A 9 -0.35 7.35 -4.16
CA ARG A 9 -0.44 5.90 -4.38
C ARG A 9 0.61 5.39 -5.36
N ASP A 10 0.90 6.14 -6.43
CA ASP A 10 1.92 5.77 -7.42
C ASP A 10 3.32 5.81 -6.78
N GLN A 11 3.58 6.82 -5.94
CA GLN A 11 4.84 6.92 -5.21
C GLN A 11 5.00 5.76 -4.22
N ALA A 12 3.95 5.41 -3.48
CA ALA A 12 3.98 4.28 -2.56
C ALA A 12 4.19 2.93 -3.29
N ALA A 13 3.53 2.74 -4.43
CA ALA A 13 3.71 1.55 -5.27
C ALA A 13 5.16 1.45 -5.78
N GLN A 14 5.71 2.55 -6.30
CA GLN A 14 7.07 2.61 -6.81
C GLN A 14 8.09 2.33 -5.70
N SER A 15 7.95 2.96 -4.54
CA SER A 15 8.83 2.69 -3.39
C SER A 15 8.72 1.25 -2.91
N ALA A 16 7.52 0.65 -2.91
CA ALA A 16 7.37 -0.75 -2.55
C ALA A 16 8.10 -1.68 -3.54
N ILE A 17 8.04 -1.39 -4.84
CA ILE A 17 8.79 -2.13 -5.87
C ILE A 17 10.30 -1.95 -5.68
N GLU A 18 10.77 -0.73 -5.39
CA GLU A 18 12.20 -0.46 -5.20
C GLU A 18 12.78 -1.16 -3.97
N LEU A 19 12.01 -1.23 -2.88
CA LEU A 19 12.45 -1.82 -1.61
C LEU A 19 12.29 -3.34 -1.57
N TYR A 20 11.19 -3.87 -2.14
CA TYR A 20 10.78 -5.26 -1.97
C TYR A 20 10.72 -6.05 -3.28
N GLY A 21 10.87 -5.40 -4.44
CA GLY A 21 10.86 -6.05 -5.74
C GLY A 21 9.59 -6.87 -5.99
N MET A 22 9.75 -8.17 -6.21
CA MET A 22 8.63 -9.10 -6.43
C MET A 22 7.73 -9.26 -5.19
N GLU A 23 8.23 -8.96 -4.00
CA GLU A 23 7.47 -9.05 -2.75
C GLU A 23 6.72 -7.76 -2.41
N ALA A 24 6.79 -6.73 -3.26
CA ALA A 24 6.08 -5.47 -3.07
C ALA A 24 4.57 -5.64 -2.80
N PRO A 25 3.83 -6.52 -3.51
CA PRO A 25 2.42 -6.75 -3.20
C PRO A 25 2.22 -7.32 -1.79
N THR A 26 3.09 -8.22 -1.34
CA THR A 26 3.02 -8.82 0.01
C THR A 26 3.28 -7.77 1.09
N ALA A 27 4.29 -6.92 0.90
CA ALA A 27 4.61 -5.83 1.82
C ALA A 27 3.43 -4.85 1.94
N VAL A 28 2.86 -4.43 0.82
CA VAL A 28 1.70 -3.52 0.81
C VAL A 28 0.46 -4.16 1.45
N ALA A 29 0.22 -5.46 1.21
CA ALA A 29 -0.86 -6.19 1.87
C ALA A 29 -0.69 -6.25 3.39
N HIS A 30 0.55 -6.44 3.87
CA HIS A 30 0.85 -6.39 5.30
C HIS A 30 0.53 -5.01 5.89
N CYS A 31 0.94 -3.92 5.22
CA CYS A 31 0.61 -2.55 5.65
C CYS A 31 -0.90 -2.28 5.68
N ALA A 32 -1.66 -2.84 4.73
CA ALA A 32 -3.12 -2.76 4.76
C ALA A 32 -3.67 -3.45 6.01
N LEU A 33 -3.25 -4.69 6.29
CA LEU A 33 -3.72 -5.44 7.46
C LEU A 33 -3.39 -4.73 8.78
N GLU A 34 -2.18 -4.20 8.91
CA GLU A 34 -1.78 -3.39 10.08
C GLU A 34 -2.71 -2.17 10.26
N ALA A 35 -2.96 -1.41 9.20
CA ALA A 35 -3.88 -0.27 9.25
C ALA A 35 -5.32 -0.68 9.61
N HIS A 36 -5.76 -1.86 9.17
CA HIS A 36 -7.08 -2.41 9.52
C HIS A 36 -7.18 -2.71 11.02
N PHE A 37 -6.20 -3.42 11.58
CA PHE A 37 -6.18 -3.77 13.01
C PHE A 37 -6.00 -2.55 13.92
N ASP A 38 -5.32 -1.51 13.45
CA ASP A 38 -5.18 -0.23 14.15
C ASP A 38 -6.42 0.68 14.07
N GLY A 39 -7.49 0.25 13.39
CA GLY A 39 -8.71 1.05 13.23
C GLY A 39 -8.49 2.30 12.36
N ARG A 40 -7.58 2.23 11.39
CA ARG A 40 -7.27 3.29 10.42
C ARG A 40 -7.88 2.95 9.04
N PRO A 41 -9.20 3.11 8.84
CA PRO A 41 -9.88 2.63 7.64
C PRO A 41 -9.44 3.33 6.35
N ASP A 42 -9.01 4.60 6.43
CA ASP A 42 -8.55 5.35 5.25
C ASP A 42 -7.15 4.89 4.81
N ASP A 43 -6.24 4.64 5.77
CA ASP A 43 -4.92 4.06 5.48
C ASP A 43 -5.07 2.63 4.94
N TYR A 44 -5.98 1.84 5.50
CA TYR A 44 -6.31 0.51 4.97
C TYR A 44 -6.74 0.59 3.51
N ARG A 45 -7.70 1.47 3.19
CA ARG A 45 -8.19 1.65 1.81
C ARG A 45 -7.09 2.11 0.87
N PHE A 46 -6.24 3.04 1.32
CA PHE A 46 -5.08 3.50 0.56
C PHE A 46 -4.17 2.33 0.17
N TRP A 47 -3.76 1.51 1.15
CA TRP A 47 -2.88 0.36 0.88
C TRP A 47 -3.56 -0.71 0.03
N CYS A 48 -4.88 -0.91 0.17
CA CYS A 48 -5.62 -1.76 -0.76
C CYS A 48 -5.56 -1.24 -2.20
N ASP A 49 -5.69 0.07 -2.43
CA ASP A 49 -5.59 0.64 -3.78
C ASP A 49 -4.18 0.43 -4.38
N VAL A 50 -3.14 0.67 -3.58
CA VAL A 50 -1.72 0.42 -3.97
C VAL A 50 -1.52 -1.07 -4.31
N PHE A 51 -2.06 -1.98 -3.50
CA PHE A 51 -1.98 -3.42 -3.75
C PHE A 51 -2.64 -3.82 -5.08
N HIS A 52 -3.84 -3.29 -5.36
CA HIS A 52 -4.53 -3.56 -6.63
C HIS A 52 -3.73 -3.02 -7.83
N GLN A 53 -3.07 -1.88 -7.69
CA GLN A 53 -2.19 -1.34 -8.72
C GLN A 53 -1.01 -2.25 -9.01
N LEU A 54 -0.31 -2.73 -7.96
CA LEU A 54 0.83 -3.64 -8.11
C LEU A 54 0.45 -4.99 -8.72
N ARG A 55 -0.81 -5.41 -8.56
CA ARG A 55 -1.32 -6.69 -9.10
C ARG A 55 -1.93 -6.59 -10.49
N LYS A 56 -2.13 -5.39 -11.04
CA LYS A 56 -2.59 -5.27 -12.42
C LYS A 56 -1.46 -5.75 -13.35
N PRO A 57 -1.69 -6.79 -14.16
CA PRO A 57 -0.74 -7.13 -15.21
C PRO A 57 -0.69 -5.97 -16.22
N ASN A 58 0.52 -5.57 -16.61
CA ASN A 58 0.75 -4.61 -17.70
C ASN A 58 0.17 -5.11 -19.02
#